data_AF-A0A6A7BU75-F1
#
_entry.id   AF-A0A6A7BU75-F1
#
_cell.length_a   1.000
_cell.length_b   1.000
_cell.length_c   1.000
_cell.angle_alpha   90.00
_cell.angle_beta   90.00
_cell.angle_gamma   90.00
#
_symmetry.space_group_name_H-M   'P 1'
#
loop_
_entity.id
_entity.type
_entity.pdbx_description
1 polymer ?
#
loop_
_entity_poly.entity_id
_entity_poly.type
_entity_poly.pdbx_seq_one_letter_code
_entity_poly.pdbx_strand_id
1 'polypeptide(L)'
;MFAEGLFFPFFACEVKAHNGKWDEGLRQEFGAAATYVDAIVQLCEAVKPDEVNQMQGQILGFGMLHNHEKIEIYEHFFLKDDDKKEINYDRHRFSTSKSAKTLK
;
A
#
# COMPACT_ATOMS: atom_id res chain seq x y z
N MET A 1 3.14 20.69 -1.38
CA MET A 1 3.17 20.71 -2.86
C MET A 1 3.01 19.27 -3.29
N PHE A 2 1.79 18.84 -3.61
CA PHE A 2 1.56 17.52 -4.18
C PHE A 2 2.03 17.57 -5.64
N ALA A 3 2.78 16.57 -6.10
CA ALA A 3 3.33 16.56 -7.45
C ALA A 3 2.19 16.65 -8.49
N GLU A 4 2.30 17.57 -9.45
CA GLU A 4 1.38 17.68 -10.57
C GLU A 4 1.34 16.33 -11.33
N GLY A 5 0.16 15.72 -11.42
CA GLY A 5 -0.05 14.42 -12.06
C GLY A 5 -0.42 13.28 -11.11
N LEU A 6 -0.23 13.42 -9.79
CA LEU A 6 -0.82 12.47 -8.83
C LEU A 6 -2.30 12.83 -8.59
N PHE A 7 -3.19 12.25 -9.39
CA PHE A 7 -4.58 12.12 -8.98
C PHE A 7 -4.58 11.19 -7.77
N PHE A 8 -4.92 11.74 -6.60
CA PHE A 8 -4.95 11.02 -5.34
C PHE A 8 -6.38 10.53 -5.08
N PRO A 9 -6.79 9.31 -5.48
CA PRO A 9 -7.86 8.63 -4.78
C PRO A 9 -7.19 7.82 -3.68
N PHE A 10 -7.13 8.36 -2.46
CA PHE A 10 -6.63 7.64 -1.30
C PHE A 10 -7.49 6.37 -1.10
N PHE A 11 -7.02 5.20 -1.57
CA PHE A 11 -7.28 3.96 -0.87
C PHE A 11 -6.09 3.72 0.05
N ALA A 12 -6.08 4.49 1.14
CA ALA A 12 -5.15 4.29 2.24
C ALA A 12 -5.80 3.32 3.23
N CYS A 13 -5.35 2.07 3.25
CA CYS A 13 -5.72 1.18 4.35
C CYS A 13 -4.77 1.44 5.52
N GLU A 14 -5.27 2.12 6.56
CA GLU A 14 -4.54 2.27 7.80
C GLU A 14 -4.88 1.13 8.76
N VAL A 15 -3.86 0.37 9.16
CA VAL A 15 -3.97 -0.70 10.13
C VAL A 15 -3.11 -0.36 11.33
N LYS A 16 -3.75 -0.28 12.50
CA LYS A 16 -3.05 -0.14 13.78
C LYS A 16 -2.76 -1.52 14.36
N ALA A 17 -1.49 -1.91 14.38
CA ALA A 17 -1.04 -3.11 15.08
C ALA A 17 -1.07 -2.88 16.59
N HIS A 18 -1.99 -3.55 17.29
CA HIS A 18 -1.99 -3.60 18.75
C HIS A 18 -0.72 -4.31 19.24
N ASN A 19 -0.15 -3.87 20.38
CA ASN A 19 1.10 -4.39 21.00
C ASN A 19 1.33 -5.89 20.74
N GLY A 20 2.29 -6.20 19.87
CA GLY A 20 2.74 -7.56 19.54
C GLY A 20 2.03 -8.26 18.37
N LYS A 21 0.95 -7.70 17.80
CA LYS A 21 0.17 -8.31 16.70
C LYS A 21 0.49 -7.69 15.34
N TRP A 22 1.78 -7.51 15.04
CA TRP A 22 2.21 -6.94 13.76
C TRP A 22 1.78 -7.81 12.57
N ASP A 23 1.96 -9.13 12.68
CA ASP A 23 1.64 -10.07 11.59
C ASP A 23 0.14 -10.09 11.25
N GLU A 24 -0.73 -9.93 12.26
CA GLU A 24 -2.17 -9.83 12.03
C GLU A 24 -2.53 -8.51 11.33
N GLY A 25 -1.88 -7.42 11.72
CA GLY A 25 -2.05 -6.14 11.02
C GLY A 25 -1.55 -6.20 9.58
N LEU A 26 -0.43 -6.89 9.34
CA LEU A 26 0.13 -7.11 8.00
C LEU A 26 -0.83 -7.93 7.13
N ARG A 27 -1.44 -8.99 7.68
CA ARG A 27 -2.44 -9.79 6.98
C ARG A 27 -3.66 -8.97 6.58
N GLN A 28 -4.13 -8.07 7.45
CA GLN A 28 -5.26 -7.19 7.15
C GLN A 28 -4.90 -6.16 6.08
N GLU A 29 -3.71 -5.58 6.17
CA GLU A 29 -3.21 -4.59 5.23
C GLU A 29 -3.02 -5.19 3.82
N PHE A 30 -2.35 -6.35 3.69
CA PHE A 30 -2.24 -7.06 2.40
C PHE A 30 -3.58 -7.59 1.88
N GLY A 31 -4.51 -7.98 2.76
CA GLY A 31 -5.86 -8.36 2.35
C GLY A 31 -6.65 -7.18 1.77
N ALA A 32 -6.53 -6.00 2.39
CA ALA A 32 -7.12 -4.78 1.86
C ALA A 32 -6.49 -4.40 0.52
N ALA A 33 -5.16 -4.49 0.41
CA ALA A 33 -4.42 -4.24 -0.82
C ALA A 33 -4.83 -5.14 -1.98
N ALA A 34 -4.93 -6.44 -1.71
CA ALA A 34 -5.43 -7.39 -2.70
C ALA A 34 -6.81 -6.96 -3.22
N THR A 35 -7.69 -6.50 -2.33
CA THR A 35 -9.06 -6.09 -2.68
C THR A 35 -9.08 -4.81 -3.52
N TYR A 36 -8.40 -3.73 -3.10
CA TYR A 36 -8.50 -2.46 -3.81
C TYR A 36 -7.72 -2.46 -5.13
N VAL A 37 -6.57 -3.13 -5.20
CA VAL A 37 -5.79 -3.24 -6.45
C VAL A 37 -6.61 -4.00 -7.49
N ASP A 38 -7.18 -5.14 -7.12
CA ASP A 38 -8.01 -5.95 -8.00
C ASP A 38 -9.25 -5.18 -8.48
N ALA A 39 -9.94 -4.47 -7.58
CA ALA A 39 -11.10 -3.65 -7.93
C ALA A 39 -10.75 -2.51 -8.92
N ILE A 40 -9.61 -1.83 -8.72
CA ILE A 40 -9.14 -0.76 -9.62
C ILE A 40 -8.83 -1.34 -11.01
N VAL A 41 -8.13 -2.48 -11.06
CA VAL A 41 -7.79 -3.13 -12.33
C VAL A 41 -9.06 -3.58 -13.05
N GLN A 42 -9.99 -4.27 -12.38
CA GLN A 42 -11.26 -4.70 -12.99
C GLN A 42 -12.10 -3.53 -13.48
N LEU A 43 -12.15 -2.43 -12.73
CA LEU A 43 -12.84 -1.23 -13.17
C LEU A 43 -12.19 -0.67 -14.44
N CYS A 44 -10.86 -0.58 -14.48
CA CYS A 44 -10.13 -0.11 -15.67
C CYS A 44 -10.34 -1.04 -16.87
N GLU A 45 -10.31 -2.36 -16.68
CA GLU A 45 -10.64 -3.33 -17.73
C GLU A 45 -12.05 -3.10 -18.29
N ALA A 46 -13.02 -2.78 -17.44
CA ALA A 46 -14.40 -2.53 -17.86
C ALA A 46 -14.59 -1.19 -18.59
N VAL A 47 -13.92 -0.13 -18.14
CA VAL A 47 -14.14 1.23 -18.68
C VAL A 47 -13.15 1.64 -19.77
N LYS A 48 -11.94 1.08 -19.75
CA LYS A 48 -10.77 1.46 -20.56
C LYS A 48 -9.88 0.22 -20.83
N PRO A 49 -10.41 -0.82 -21.50
CA PRO A 49 -9.68 -2.09 -21.70
C PRO A 49 -8.33 -1.93 -22.38
N ASP A 50 -8.17 -0.94 -23.26
CA ASP A 50 -6.91 -0.70 -23.99
C ASP A 50 -5.84 0.00 -23.13
N GLU A 51 -6.22 0.59 -21.99
CA GLU A 51 -5.32 1.34 -21.10
C GLU A 51 -4.85 0.52 -19.89
N VAL A 52 -5.53 -0.58 -19.54
CA VAL A 52 -5.24 -1.35 -18.31
C VAL A 52 -3.78 -1.79 -18.21
N ASN A 53 -3.16 -2.21 -19.32
CA ASN A 53 -1.78 -2.69 -19.32
C ASN A 53 -0.78 -1.56 -19.04
N GLN A 54 -1.15 -0.30 -19.27
CA GLN A 54 -0.30 0.84 -18.95
C GLN A 54 -0.16 1.02 -17.44
N MET A 55 -1.13 0.54 -16.64
CA MET A 55 -1.13 0.65 -15.18
C MET A 55 -0.20 -0.36 -14.49
N GLN A 56 0.38 -1.32 -15.21
CA GLN A 56 1.31 -2.27 -14.63
C GLN A 56 2.53 -1.56 -14.05
N GLY A 57 2.91 -1.92 -12.83
CA GLY A 57 4.03 -1.29 -12.11
C GLY A 57 3.77 0.15 -11.66
N GLN A 58 2.60 0.75 -11.96
CA GLN A 58 2.20 2.03 -11.41
C GLN A 58 1.56 1.84 -10.04
N ILE A 59 1.84 2.75 -9.11
CA ILE A 59 1.26 2.72 -7.76
C ILE A 59 -0.26 2.96 -7.87
N LEU A 60 -1.03 1.99 -7.37
CA LEU A 60 -2.51 2.03 -7.39
C LEU A 60 -3.13 2.32 -6.02
N GLY A 61 -2.37 2.12 -4.94
CA GLY A 61 -2.83 2.46 -3.60
C GLY A 61 -1.74 2.31 -2.56
N PHE A 62 -2.02 2.80 -1.35
CA PHE A 62 -1.06 2.78 -0.24
C PHE A 62 -1.64 2.02 0.95
N GLY A 63 -0.84 1.15 1.57
CA GLY A 63 -1.13 0.57 2.88
C GLY A 63 -0.28 1.27 3.94
N MET A 64 -0.81 1.47 5.14
CA MET A 64 -0.05 1.97 6.28
C MET A 64 -0.28 1.09 7.50
N LEU A 65 0.75 0.37 7.92
CA LEU A 65 0.74 -0.43 9.14
C LEU A 65 1.56 0.29 10.20
N HIS A 66 0.99 0.54 11.38
CA HIS A 66 1.71 1.26 12.42
C HIS A 66 1.43 0.72 13.83
N ASN A 67 2.40 0.94 14.71
CA ASN A 67 2.24 0.81 16.15
C ASN A 67 2.97 1.96 16.87
N HIS A 68 3.18 1.85 18.18
CA HIS A 68 3.82 2.88 18.96
C HIS A 68 5.35 2.99 18.77
N GLU A 69 5.97 2.10 17.98
CA GLU A 69 7.43 2.03 17.76
C GLU A 69 7.84 2.30 16.32
N LYS A 70 6.97 1.97 15.35
CA LYS A 70 7.26 2.08 13.93
C LYS A 70 6.01 2.24 13.07
N ILE A 71 6.23 2.74 11.86
CA ILE A 71 5.28 2.86 10.77
C ILE A 71 5.91 2.17 9.55
N GLU A 72 5.15 1.33 8.85
CA GLU A 72 5.50 0.80 7.53
C GLU A 72 4.44 1.27 6.54
N ILE A 73 4.88 1.86 5.44
CA ILE A 73 4.06 2.26 4.30
C ILE A 73 4.34 1.27 3.16
N TYR A 74 3.29 0.80 2.51
CA TYR A 74 3.36 -0.13 1.39
C TYR A 74 2.75 0.54 0.16
N GLU A 75 3.51 0.62 -0.93
CA GLU A 75 3.03 1.15 -2.21
C GLU A 75 2.63 -0.05 -3.07
N HIS A 76 1.33 -0.23 -3.31
CA HIS A 76 0.82 -1.43 -3.97
C HIS A 76 0.56 -1.18 -5.45
N PHE A 77 0.96 -2.14 -6.27
CA PHE A 77 0.79 -2.15 -7.72
C PHE A 77 0.51 -3.57 -8.19
N PHE A 78 0.19 -3.74 -9.47
CA PHE A 78 0.09 -5.07 -10.07
C PHE A 78 1.07 -5.22 -11.22
N LEU A 79 1.44 -6.47 -11.47
CA LEU A 79 2.11 -6.92 -12.67
C LEU A 79 1.24 -8.00 -13.31
N LYS A 80 1.30 -8.11 -14.64
CA LYS A 80 0.64 -9.19 -15.37
C LYS A 80 1.73 -10.05 -15.99
N ASP A 81 1.67 -11.35 -15.72
CA ASP A 81 2.48 -12.37 -16.37
C ASP A 81 1.54 -13.34 -17.07
N ASP A 82 1.65 -13.43 -18.40
CA ASP A 82 0.65 -14.04 -19.29
C ASP A 82 -0.78 -13.54 -18.99
N ASP A 83 -1.62 -14.39 -18.39
CA ASP A 83 -3.01 -14.11 -17.99
C ASP A 83 -3.19 -14.04 -16.46
N LYS A 84 -2.10 -14.13 -15.70
CA LYS A 84 -2.13 -14.04 -14.24
C LYS A 84 -1.75 -12.64 -13.78
N LYS A 85 -2.58 -12.08 -12.91
CA LYS A 85 -2.29 -10.82 -12.22
C LYS A 85 -1.61 -11.15 -10.90
N GLU A 86 -0.50 -10.49 -10.63
CA GLU A 86 0.21 -10.56 -9.35
C GLU A 86 0.19 -9.18 -8.69
N ILE A 87 -0.28 -9.13 -7.44
CA ILE A 87 -0.32 -7.91 -6.65
C ILE A 87 0.97 -7.84 -5.84
N ASN A 88 1.71 -6.74 -6.03
CA ASN A 88 3.05 -6.51 -5.52
C ASN A 88 3.10 -5.21 -4.72
N TYR A 89 4.17 -5.04 -3.96
CA TYR A 89 4.36 -3.84 -3.14
C TYR A 89 5.82 -3.45 -2.96
N ASP A 90 6.05 -2.14 -2.82
CA ASP A 90 7.28 -1.58 -2.27
C ASP A 90 7.07 -1.16 -0.82
N ARG A 91 8.06 -1.42 0.05
CA ARG A 91 7.94 -1.21 1.50
C ARG A 91 8.88 -0.12 2.01
N HIS A 92 8.31 0.88 2.66
CA HIS A 92 9.01 1.98 3.31
C HIS A 92 8.81 1.92 4.82
N ARG A 93 9.90 1.75 5.59
CA ARG A 93 9.85 1.66 7.06
C ARG A 93 10.37 2.93 7.72
N PHE A 94 9.61 3.45 8.67
CA PHE A 94 9.96 4.57 9.54
C PHE A 94 9.93 4.11 10.99
N SER A 95 11.01 4.30 11.73
CA SER A 95 11.04 4.05 13.18
C SER A 95 10.82 5.35 13.95
N THR A 96 10.06 5.28 15.04
CA THR A 96 9.97 6.43 15.96
C THR A 96 11.24 6.43 16.80
N SER A 97 12.08 7.47 16.69
CA SER A 97 13.26 7.61 17.55
C SER A 97 12.80 7.92 18.98
N LYS A 98 13.23 7.11 19.97
CA LYS A 98 13.20 7.54 21.37
C LYS A 98 14.36 8.50 21.58
N SER A 99 14.16 9.79 21.35
CA SER A 99 15.10 10.81 21.85
C SER A 99 14.54 11.45 23.11
N ALA A 100 14.89 10.85 24.24
CA ALA A 100 15.16 11.55 25.49
C ALA A 100 16.12 10.67 26.28
N LYS A 101 17.41 10.71 25.93
CA LYS A 101 18.46 10.35 26.89
C LYS A 101 18.29 11.31 28.06
N THR A 102 17.84 10.82 29.20
CA THR A 102 17.96 11.51 30.48
C THR A 102 19.44 11.79 30.71
N LEU A 103 19.87 13.02 30.46
CA LEU A 103 21.14 13.54 30.96
C LEU A 103 20.98 13.65 32.48
N LYS A 104 21.64 12.75 33.20
CA LYS A 104 21.93 12.91 34.62
C LYS A 104 23.10 13.88 34.79
#